data_AF-A0A7J7N1T9-F1
#
_entry.id   AF-A0A7J7N1T9-F1
#
_cell.length_a   1.000
_cell.length_b   1.000
_cell.length_c   1.000
_cell.angle_alpha   90.00
_cell.angle_beta   90.00
_cell.angle_gamma   90.00
#
_symmetry.space_group_name_H-M   'P 1'
#
loop_
_entity.id
_entity.type
_entity.pdbx_description
1 polymer ?
#
loop_
_entity_poly.entity_id
_entity_poly.type
_entity_poly.pdbx_seq_one_letter_code
_entity_poly.pdbx_strand_id
1 'polypeptide(L)'
;MPSHIRTLACAKVYTIGPLGALLSSKKNSTSSTSLRPVDWSCLAWLDLQQLKSVLYVSFGSVAVVTAEQLLEFWYGIVNSGKPFLWVMRPDSIIGERQIPEELMLATKERGCMVDWSPQEEVLAHPSVGGFLTHSGWNSTLEAITAGVPMLCWPYFADQQVNSRYVDAVWKFGLDMKDTCDRLIIEKMVRDLMEDRKDEI
;
A
#
# COMPACT_ATOMS: atom_id res chain seq x y z
N MET A 1 -24.48 -43.15 23.54
CA MET A 1 -23.37 -42.17 23.59
C MET A 1 -23.92 -40.83 23.10
N PRO A 2 -24.40 -39.94 24.00
CA PRO A 2 -24.96 -38.65 23.60
C PRO A 2 -23.87 -37.67 23.18
N SER A 3 -24.20 -36.87 22.17
CA SER A 3 -23.43 -35.86 21.48
C SER A 3 -22.94 -34.72 22.38
N HIS A 4 -21.62 -34.58 22.54
CA HIS A 4 -20.97 -33.42 23.16
C HIS A 4 -20.74 -32.31 22.13
N ILE A 5 -21.80 -31.74 21.54
CA ILE A 5 -21.69 -30.42 20.93
C ILE A 5 -21.74 -29.42 22.09
N ARG A 6 -20.57 -29.12 22.66
CA ARG A 6 -20.38 -28.06 23.64
C ARG A 6 -20.84 -26.75 23.00
N THR A 7 -21.83 -26.11 23.60
CA THR A 7 -22.18 -24.71 23.38
C THR A 7 -20.90 -23.87 23.50
N LEU A 8 -20.38 -23.37 22.38
CA LEU A 8 -19.26 -22.43 22.38
C LEU A 8 -19.75 -21.15 23.05
N ALA A 9 -19.42 -20.98 24.33
CA ALA A 9 -19.58 -19.71 25.01
C ALA A 9 -18.72 -18.69 24.25
N CYS A 10 -19.34 -17.74 23.56
CA CYS A 10 -18.63 -16.67 22.88
C CYS A 10 -17.92 -15.83 23.95
N ALA A 11 -16.59 -15.79 23.91
CA ALA A 11 -15.83 -14.93 24.80
C ALA A 11 -16.24 -13.46 24.60
N LYS A 12 -16.19 -12.64 25.66
CA LYS A 12 -16.43 -11.20 25.53
C LYS A 12 -15.37 -10.60 24.59
N VAL A 13 -15.82 -10.02 23.48
CA VAL A 13 -14.95 -9.37 22.47
C VAL A 13 -14.90 -7.88 22.76
N TYR A 14 -13.69 -7.30 22.80
CA TYR A 14 -13.46 -5.86 22.96
C TYR A 14 -12.72 -5.31 21.74
N THR A 15 -13.28 -4.31 21.07
CA THR A 15 -12.67 -3.64 19.92
C THR A 15 -11.86 -2.43 20.40
N ILE A 16 -10.53 -2.55 20.44
CA ILE A 16 -9.62 -1.52 20.98
C ILE A 16 -8.76 -0.83 19.91
N GLY A 17 -9.06 -1.05 18.63
CA GLY A 17 -8.28 -0.51 17.52
C GLY A 17 -8.73 0.89 17.05
N PRO A 18 -7.98 1.53 16.13
CA PRO A 18 -6.65 1.10 15.66
C PRO A 18 -5.55 1.40 16.70
N LEU A 19 -4.81 0.37 17.10
CA LEU A 19 -3.83 0.47 18.19
C LEU A 19 -2.62 1.36 17.84
N GLY A 20 -2.20 1.36 16.56
CA GLY A 20 -1.13 2.23 16.06
C GLY A 20 -1.43 3.71 16.31
N ALA A 21 -2.60 4.18 15.89
CA ALA A 21 -3.06 5.55 16.11
C ALA A 21 -3.08 5.96 17.60
N LEU A 22 -3.53 5.03 18.47
CA LEU A 22 -3.55 5.25 19.91
C LEU A 22 -2.15 5.38 20.53
N LEU A 23 -1.14 4.72 19.95
CA LEU A 23 0.25 4.83 20.39
C LEU A 23 0.91 6.11 19.89
N SER A 24 0.66 6.50 18.64
CA SER A 24 1.19 7.75 18.05
C SER A 24 0.66 9.00 18.77
N SER A 25 -0.56 8.95 19.30
CA SER A 25 -1.11 10.01 20.18
C SER A 25 -0.40 10.12 21.56
N LYS A 26 0.33 9.09 22.01
CA LYS A 26 0.88 9.01 23.38
C LYS A 26 2.40 9.18 23.45
N LYS A 27 3.14 9.16 22.34
CA LYS A 27 4.61 9.14 22.33
C LYS A 27 5.20 10.15 21.34
N ASN A 28 6.13 10.98 21.82
CA ASN A 28 7.15 11.69 21.03
C ASN A 28 8.31 10.75 20.59
N SER A 29 8.10 9.44 20.50
CA SER A 29 9.17 8.46 20.26
C SER A 29 8.87 7.58 19.07
N THR A 30 9.67 7.73 18.01
CA THR A 30 9.74 6.89 16.81
C THR A 30 10.30 5.50 17.18
N SER A 31 9.42 4.62 17.63
CA SER A 31 9.73 3.19 17.81
C SER A 31 9.50 2.49 16.47
N SER A 32 10.48 2.55 15.56
CA SER A 32 10.41 1.79 14.32
C SER A 32 10.37 0.29 14.62
N THR A 33 9.28 -0.37 14.23
CA THR A 33 9.18 -1.85 14.26
C THR A 33 9.87 -2.49 13.06
N SER A 34 10.54 -1.70 12.22
CA SER A 34 11.24 -2.20 11.04
C SER A 34 12.53 -2.91 11.42
N LEU A 35 12.70 -4.12 10.89
CA LEU A 35 13.96 -4.85 10.92
C LEU A 35 14.95 -4.37 9.83
N ARG A 36 14.51 -3.47 8.94
CA ARG A 36 15.30 -2.91 7.84
C ARG A 36 15.64 -1.43 8.07
N PRO A 37 16.82 -0.97 7.60
CA PRO A 37 17.16 0.46 7.62
C PRO A 37 16.09 1.28 6.90
N VAL A 38 15.59 2.31 7.56
CA VAL A 38 14.53 3.17 7.03
C VAL A 38 15.16 4.31 6.22
N ASP A 39 14.73 4.48 4.97
CA ASP A 39 15.15 5.61 4.14
C ASP A 39 14.21 6.80 4.30
N TRP A 40 14.66 7.79 5.06
CA TRP A 40 13.92 9.02 5.33
C TRP A 40 14.02 10.05 4.19
N SER A 41 14.91 9.86 3.21
CA SER A 41 15.12 10.81 2.11
C SER A 41 13.89 10.93 1.21
N CYS A 42 13.04 9.90 1.17
CA CYS A 42 11.78 9.94 0.43
C CYS A 42 10.82 11.02 0.92
N LEU A 43 10.88 11.42 2.20
CA LEU A 43 10.05 12.53 2.72
C LEU A 43 10.43 13.86 2.09
N ALA A 44 11.74 14.14 1.93
CA ALA A 44 12.20 15.34 1.26
C ALA A 44 11.80 15.37 -0.22
N TRP A 45 11.69 14.21 -0.87
CA TRP A 45 11.14 14.12 -2.22
C TRP A 45 9.62 14.39 -2.25
N LEU A 46 8.89 13.91 -1.24
CA LEU A 46 7.45 14.14 -1.08
C LEU A 46 7.10 15.61 -0.80
N ASP A 47 7.96 16.34 -0.08
CA ASP A 47 7.83 17.79 0.20
C ASP A 47 7.77 18.64 -1.08
N LEU A 48 8.35 18.14 -2.18
CA LEU A 48 8.41 18.83 -3.48
C LEU A 48 7.18 18.53 -4.36
N GLN A 49 6.31 17.62 -3.94
CA GLN A 49 5.16 17.18 -4.72
C GLN A 49 3.90 18.00 -4.40
N GLN A 50 2.95 18.01 -5.33
CA GLN A 50 1.66 18.67 -5.10
C GLN A 50 0.82 17.90 -4.08
N LEU A 51 -0.15 18.58 -3.46
CA LEU A 51 -1.08 17.96 -2.52
C LEU A 51 -1.86 16.83 -3.18
N LYS A 52 -1.98 15.70 -2.47
CA LYS A 52 -2.69 14.49 -2.91
C LYS A 52 -2.34 14.06 -4.37
N SER A 53 -1.09 14.25 -4.80
CA SER A 53 -0.68 13.91 -6.18
C SER A 53 0.10 12.60 -6.31
N VAL A 54 0.68 12.11 -5.21
CA VAL A 54 1.60 10.97 -5.21
C VAL A 54 0.87 9.66 -4.91
N LEU A 55 1.11 8.65 -5.75
CA LEU A 55 0.78 7.27 -5.43
C LEU A 55 1.91 6.67 -4.58
N TYR A 56 1.61 6.27 -3.36
CA TYR A 56 2.51 5.44 -2.57
C TYR A 56 2.32 3.97 -2.93
N VAL A 57 3.41 3.23 -3.15
CA VAL A 57 3.40 1.82 -3.56
C VAL A 57 4.24 1.01 -2.58
N SER A 58 3.61 0.09 -1.85
CA SER A 58 4.30 -0.82 -0.94
C SER A 58 3.51 -2.11 -0.74
N PHE A 59 4.15 -3.24 -1.03
CA PHE A 59 3.56 -4.57 -0.82
C PHE A 59 3.89 -5.18 0.55
N GLY A 60 4.20 -4.35 1.55
CA GLY A 60 4.50 -4.78 2.92
C GLY A 60 5.75 -5.64 3.03
N SER A 61 6.11 -6.15 4.20
CA SER A 61 7.41 -6.83 4.43
C SER A 61 7.57 -8.21 3.81
N VAL A 62 6.46 -8.87 3.42
CA VAL A 62 6.40 -10.32 3.16
C VAL A 62 6.02 -10.68 1.73
N ALA A 63 5.33 -9.79 1.01
CA ALA A 63 4.91 -10.11 -0.36
C ALA A 63 6.11 -10.27 -1.29
N VAL A 64 5.99 -11.17 -2.26
CA VAL A 64 7.00 -11.45 -3.27
C VAL A 64 6.34 -11.39 -4.64
N VAL A 65 6.99 -10.73 -5.60
CA VAL A 65 6.50 -10.60 -6.98
C VAL A 65 7.47 -11.25 -7.95
N THR A 66 6.98 -11.77 -9.07
CA THR A 66 7.86 -12.23 -10.16
C THR A 66 8.41 -11.02 -10.92
N ALA A 67 9.52 -11.21 -11.64
CA ALA A 67 10.06 -10.18 -12.54
C ALA A 67 9.04 -9.74 -13.60
N GLU A 68 8.19 -10.64 -14.09
CA GLU A 68 7.11 -10.33 -15.03
C GLU A 68 6.04 -9.45 -14.38
N GLN A 69 5.53 -9.84 -13.21
CA GLN A 69 4.55 -9.04 -12.47
C GLN A 69 5.10 -7.65 -12.12
N LEU A 70 6.37 -7.59 -11.71
CA LEU A 70 7.06 -6.32 -11.46
C LEU A 70 7.01 -5.41 -12.69
N LEU A 71 7.28 -5.94 -13.88
CA LEU A 71 7.22 -5.16 -15.11
C LEU A 71 5.79 -4.69 -15.41
N GLU A 72 4.77 -5.52 -15.23
CA GLU A 72 3.37 -5.11 -15.41
C GLU A 72 2.97 -3.97 -14.46
N PHE A 73 3.34 -4.07 -13.18
CA PHE A 73 3.17 -2.97 -12.23
C PHE A 73 3.91 -1.71 -12.65
N TRP A 74 5.17 -1.84 -13.04
CA TRP A 74 5.99 -0.70 -13.39
C TRP A 74 5.45 0.02 -14.62
N TYR A 75 5.10 -0.71 -15.68
CA TYR A 75 4.45 -0.13 -16.85
C TYR A 75 3.13 0.53 -16.50
N GLY A 76 2.25 -0.14 -15.76
CA GLY A 76 0.96 0.43 -15.39
C GLY A 76 1.09 1.72 -14.57
N ILE A 77 2.00 1.73 -13.58
CA ILE A 77 2.26 2.91 -12.74
C ILE A 77 2.85 4.05 -13.58
N VAL A 78 3.88 3.79 -14.38
CA VAL A 78 4.51 4.82 -15.23
C VAL A 78 3.52 5.39 -16.25
N ASN A 79 2.74 4.53 -16.91
CA ASN A 79 1.77 4.94 -17.91
C ASN A 79 0.59 5.71 -17.30
N SER A 80 0.26 5.48 -16.02
CA SER A 80 -0.77 6.26 -15.32
C SER A 80 -0.46 7.76 -15.33
N GLY A 81 0.83 8.10 -15.42
CA GLY A 81 1.35 9.45 -15.46
C GLY A 81 1.41 10.17 -14.11
N LYS A 82 1.04 9.49 -13.02
CA LYS A 82 1.05 10.03 -11.66
C LYS A 82 2.46 9.96 -11.05
N PRO A 83 2.87 10.98 -10.28
CA PRO A 83 4.05 10.85 -9.41
C PRO A 83 3.88 9.66 -8.47
N PHE A 84 4.96 8.91 -8.21
CA PHE A 84 4.88 7.75 -7.34
C PHE A 84 6.11 7.58 -6.45
N LEU A 85 5.89 7.11 -5.23
CA LEU A 85 6.92 6.63 -4.32
C LEU A 85 6.77 5.13 -4.17
N TRP A 86 7.76 4.35 -4.58
CA TRP A 86 7.70 2.89 -4.53
C TRP A 86 8.77 2.31 -3.61
N VAL A 87 8.31 1.57 -2.59
CA VAL A 87 9.14 0.67 -1.80
C VAL A 87 9.44 -0.60 -2.60
N MET A 88 10.62 -0.67 -3.20
CA MET A 88 11.06 -1.81 -4.00
C MET A 88 12.13 -2.60 -3.24
N ARG A 89 11.74 -3.72 -2.65
CA ARG A 89 12.72 -4.55 -1.94
C ARG A 89 13.53 -5.43 -2.89
N PRO A 90 14.88 -5.41 -2.80
CA PRO A 90 15.74 -6.31 -3.56
C PRO A 90 15.41 -7.81 -3.38
N ASP A 91 15.06 -8.21 -2.16
CA ASP A 91 14.82 -9.60 -1.76
C ASP A 91 13.40 -10.11 -2.04
N SER A 92 12.49 -9.25 -2.51
CA SER A 92 11.09 -9.61 -2.78
C SER A 92 10.78 -9.88 -4.25
N ILE A 93 11.80 -10.05 -5.10
CA ILE A 93 11.62 -10.22 -6.54
C ILE A 93 12.19 -11.57 -6.96
N ILE A 94 11.33 -12.42 -7.53
CA ILE A 94 11.70 -13.74 -8.06
C ILE A 94 12.04 -13.59 -9.55
N GLY A 95 13.26 -13.98 -9.91
CA GLY A 95 13.77 -13.97 -11.29
C GLY A 95 14.75 -12.83 -11.56
N GLU A 96 15.39 -12.87 -12.73
CA GLU A 96 16.34 -11.85 -13.16
C GLU A 96 15.61 -10.57 -13.58
N ARG A 97 16.13 -9.43 -13.11
CA ARG A 97 15.59 -8.11 -13.43
C ARG A 97 16.22 -7.58 -14.70
N GLN A 98 15.56 -7.79 -15.83
CA GLN A 98 15.85 -7.03 -17.04
C GLN A 98 14.85 -5.88 -17.11
N ILE A 99 15.22 -4.75 -16.49
CA ILE A 99 14.38 -3.55 -16.48
C ILE A 99 14.71 -2.75 -17.77
N PRO A 100 13.73 -2.53 -18.66
CA PRO A 100 13.91 -1.70 -19.83
C PRO A 100 14.33 -0.27 -19.50
N GLU A 101 15.19 0.33 -20.32
CA GLU A 101 15.76 1.66 -20.09
C GLU A 101 14.69 2.75 -20.06
N GLU A 102 13.64 2.61 -20.86
CA GLU A 102 12.49 3.52 -20.92
C GLU A 102 11.76 3.63 -19.58
N LEU A 103 11.63 2.52 -18.83
CA LEU A 103 11.03 2.53 -17.50
C LEU A 103 11.91 3.26 -16.50
N MET A 104 13.23 3.07 -16.58
CA MET A 104 14.18 3.78 -15.73
C MET A 104 14.15 5.29 -15.99
N LEU A 105 14.12 5.70 -17.27
CA LEU A 105 14.04 7.11 -17.65
C LEU A 105 12.74 7.75 -17.20
N ALA A 106 11.60 7.09 -17.44
CA ALA A 106 10.30 7.59 -17.00
C ALA A 106 10.19 7.66 -15.46
N THR A 107 10.82 6.72 -14.74
CA THR A 107 10.89 6.74 -13.28
C THR A 107 11.72 7.92 -12.78
N LYS A 108 12.85 8.26 -13.41
CA LYS A 108 13.66 9.43 -12.99
C LYS A 108 12.92 10.75 -13.10
N GLU A 109 11.94 10.84 -13.99
CA GLU A 109 11.15 12.06 -14.20
C GLU A 109 10.15 12.32 -13.06
N ARG A 110 9.50 11.25 -12.55
CA ARG A 110 8.28 11.37 -11.70
C ARG A 110 8.21 10.37 -10.53
N GLY A 111 9.19 9.49 -10.41
CA GLY A 111 9.22 8.42 -9.43
C GLY A 111 10.33 8.60 -8.40
N CYS A 112 10.07 8.14 -7.18
CA CYS A 112 11.07 7.91 -6.15
C CYS A 112 11.06 6.43 -5.78
N MET A 113 12.23 5.78 -5.77
CA MET A 113 12.37 4.37 -5.39
C MET A 113 13.24 4.27 -4.16
N VAL A 114 12.77 3.53 -3.16
CA VAL A 114 13.49 3.26 -1.92
C VAL A 114 13.38 1.78 -1.55
N ASP A 115 14.36 1.23 -0.84
CA ASP A 115 14.30 -0.16 -0.39
C ASP A 115 13.30 -0.33 0.76
N TRP A 116 13.18 0.68 1.63
CA TRP A 116 12.30 0.68 2.79
C TRP A 116 11.96 2.11 3.22
N SER A 117 10.67 2.41 3.47
CA SER A 117 10.20 3.74 3.82
C SER A 117 9.65 3.84 5.25
N PRO A 118 9.62 5.04 5.85
CA PRO A 118 8.84 5.32 7.06
C PRO A 118 7.34 5.37 6.70
N GLN A 119 6.68 4.20 6.60
CA GLN A 119 5.34 4.05 5.99
C GLN A 119 4.26 4.91 6.68
N GLU A 120 4.26 5.00 8.02
CA GLU A 120 3.30 5.84 8.75
C GLU A 120 3.46 7.32 8.39
N GLU A 121 4.71 7.81 8.34
CA GLU A 121 5.03 9.19 7.99
C GLU A 121 4.77 9.48 6.50
N VAL A 122 5.02 8.52 5.62
CA VAL A 122 4.67 8.63 4.20
C VAL A 122 3.16 8.70 4.02
N LEU A 123 2.39 7.82 4.66
CA LEU A 123 0.92 7.84 4.57
C LEU A 123 0.32 9.12 5.18
N ALA A 124 0.93 9.65 6.24
CA ALA A 124 0.52 10.92 6.84
C ALA A 124 0.94 12.16 6.02
N HIS A 125 1.78 12.00 4.98
CA HIS A 125 2.31 13.12 4.22
C HIS A 125 1.24 13.71 3.27
N PRO A 126 1.02 15.04 3.26
CA PRO A 126 -0.09 15.67 2.52
C PRO A 126 -0.01 15.55 0.99
N SER A 127 1.17 15.23 0.44
CA SER A 127 1.32 14.97 -1.00
C SER A 127 0.88 13.56 -1.43
N VAL A 128 0.72 12.61 -0.50
CA VAL A 128 0.23 11.27 -0.81
C VAL A 128 -1.28 11.32 -1.03
N GLY A 129 -1.71 10.90 -2.22
CA GLY A 129 -3.12 10.89 -2.65
C GLY A 129 -3.72 9.49 -2.75
N GLY A 130 -2.89 8.44 -2.77
CA GLY A 130 -3.37 7.07 -2.85
C GLY A 130 -2.30 6.06 -2.48
N PHE A 131 -2.73 4.85 -2.14
CA PHE A 131 -1.85 3.79 -1.68
C PHE A 131 -2.10 2.45 -2.40
N LEU A 132 -1.18 2.04 -3.26
CA LEU A 132 -1.15 0.69 -3.83
C LEU A 132 -0.51 -0.27 -2.82
N THR A 133 -1.32 -1.20 -2.30
CA THR A 133 -0.98 -2.02 -1.14
C THR A 133 -1.38 -3.48 -1.28
N HIS A 134 -0.60 -4.35 -0.66
CA HIS A 134 -0.94 -5.76 -0.45
C HIS A 134 -2.12 -6.00 0.53
N SER A 135 -2.70 -4.95 1.12
CA SER A 135 -3.88 -5.05 2.00
C SER A 135 -3.66 -5.87 3.29
N GLY A 136 -2.42 -5.90 3.79
CA GLY A 136 -2.16 -6.37 5.15
C GLY A 136 -2.90 -5.52 6.19
N TRP A 137 -3.34 -6.12 7.29
CA TRP A 137 -4.20 -5.44 8.27
C TRP A 137 -3.59 -4.16 8.85
N ASN A 138 -2.29 -4.17 9.20
CA ASN A 138 -1.61 -2.98 9.71
C ASN A 138 -1.58 -1.84 8.68
N SER A 139 -1.10 -2.12 7.47
CA SER A 139 -1.08 -1.16 6.36
C SER A 139 -2.47 -0.61 6.03
N THR A 140 -3.50 -1.46 6.12
CA THR A 140 -4.90 -1.06 5.91
C THR A 140 -5.35 -0.06 6.97
N LEU A 141 -5.07 -0.34 8.25
CA LEU A 141 -5.43 0.55 9.36
C LEU A 141 -4.64 1.87 9.33
N GLU A 142 -3.36 1.83 8.97
CA GLU A 142 -2.52 3.03 8.81
C GLU A 142 -3.09 3.94 7.71
N ALA A 143 -3.45 3.38 6.55
CA ALA A 143 -4.03 4.12 5.44
C ALA A 143 -5.41 4.72 5.78
N ILE A 144 -6.28 3.94 6.45
CA ILE A 144 -7.58 4.42 6.93
C ILE A 144 -7.39 5.57 7.93
N THR A 145 -6.45 5.43 8.87
CA THR A 145 -6.16 6.48 9.87
C THR A 145 -5.64 7.75 9.21
N ALA A 146 -4.82 7.61 8.16
CA ALA A 146 -4.27 8.74 7.41
C ALA A 146 -5.26 9.34 6.39
N GLY A 147 -6.40 8.72 6.15
CA GLY A 147 -7.36 9.19 5.13
C GLY A 147 -6.88 8.98 3.69
N VAL A 148 -6.01 7.99 3.44
CA VAL A 148 -5.44 7.74 2.10
C VAL A 148 -6.16 6.57 1.43
N PRO A 149 -6.86 6.78 0.30
CA PRO A 149 -7.58 5.71 -0.38
C PRO A 149 -6.64 4.66 -0.96
N MET A 150 -7.09 3.41 -1.00
CA MET A 150 -6.24 2.27 -1.34
C MET A 150 -6.56 1.66 -2.72
N LEU A 151 -5.53 1.25 -3.44
CA LEU A 151 -5.63 0.28 -4.53
C LEU A 151 -5.06 -1.05 -4.00
N CYS A 152 -5.89 -2.05 -3.90
CA CYS A 152 -5.58 -3.29 -3.21
C CYS A 152 -5.15 -4.38 -4.18
N TRP A 153 -3.97 -4.94 -3.97
CA TRP A 153 -3.46 -6.14 -4.65
C TRP A 153 -3.07 -7.19 -3.60
N PRO A 154 -4.03 -7.97 -3.07
CA PRO A 154 -3.75 -8.89 -1.96
C PRO A 154 -2.84 -10.05 -2.37
N TYR A 155 -1.94 -10.46 -1.48
CA TYR A 155 -0.95 -11.51 -1.75
C TYR A 155 -1.29 -12.82 -1.04
N PHE A 156 -1.54 -12.79 0.28
CA PHE A 156 -1.73 -14.01 1.09
C PHE A 156 -2.54 -13.79 2.38
N ALA A 157 -2.84 -14.88 3.07
CA ALA A 157 -3.54 -14.91 4.37
C ALA A 157 -4.94 -14.28 4.31
N ASP A 158 -5.19 -13.24 5.10
CA ASP A 158 -6.46 -12.53 5.21
C ASP A 158 -6.57 -11.33 4.25
N GLN A 159 -5.54 -11.08 3.44
CA GLN A 159 -5.45 -9.88 2.60
C GLN A 159 -6.57 -9.79 1.57
N GLN A 160 -7.04 -10.91 1.00
CA GLN A 160 -8.18 -10.93 0.08
C GLN A 160 -9.47 -10.48 0.78
N VAL A 161 -9.65 -10.85 2.04
CA VAL A 161 -10.80 -10.40 2.83
C VAL A 161 -10.68 -8.90 3.11
N ASN A 162 -9.50 -8.43 3.54
CA ASN A 162 -9.25 -7.01 3.80
C ASN A 162 -9.48 -6.16 2.54
N SER A 163 -8.93 -6.58 1.39
CA SER A 163 -9.14 -5.94 0.08
C SER A 163 -10.63 -5.81 -0.26
N ARG A 164 -11.40 -6.90 -0.10
CA ARG A 164 -12.84 -6.89 -0.32
C ARG A 164 -13.57 -5.93 0.62
N TYR A 165 -13.16 -5.81 1.89
CA TYR A 165 -13.77 -4.85 2.81
C TYR A 165 -13.48 -3.40 2.38
N VAL A 166 -12.26 -3.11 1.96
CA VAL A 166 -11.86 -1.79 1.45
C VAL A 166 -12.73 -1.35 0.28
N ASP A 167 -12.91 -2.21 -0.73
CA ASP A 167 -13.72 -1.90 -1.91
C ASP A 167 -15.24 -2.03 -1.67
N ALA A 168 -15.68 -3.21 -1.22
CA ALA A 168 -17.10 -3.56 -1.24
C ALA A 168 -17.89 -3.01 -0.04
N VAL A 169 -17.24 -2.82 1.12
CA VAL A 169 -17.92 -2.49 2.38
C VAL A 169 -17.66 -1.04 2.79
N TRP A 170 -16.39 -0.66 2.95
CA TRP A 170 -16.00 0.67 3.42
C TRP A 170 -15.94 1.71 2.31
N LYS A 171 -15.91 1.27 1.04
CA LYS A 171 -15.84 2.15 -0.14
C LYS A 171 -14.64 3.10 -0.10
N PHE A 172 -13.55 2.65 0.53
CA PHE A 172 -12.34 3.42 0.81
C PHE A 172 -11.21 3.13 -0.19
N GLY A 173 -11.49 2.37 -1.25
CA GLY A 173 -10.49 2.00 -2.24
C GLY A 173 -11.07 1.14 -3.35
N LEU A 174 -10.19 0.48 -4.09
CA LEU A 174 -10.49 -0.41 -5.21
C LEU A 174 -9.74 -1.73 -5.04
N ASP A 175 -10.41 -2.85 -5.30
CA ASP A 175 -9.82 -4.19 -5.30
C ASP A 175 -9.41 -4.59 -6.73
N MET A 176 -8.12 -4.88 -6.95
CA MET A 176 -7.59 -5.32 -8.25
C MET A 176 -7.95 -6.76 -8.59
N LYS A 177 -8.60 -7.50 -7.68
CA LYS A 177 -9.01 -8.91 -7.88
C LYS A 177 -7.85 -9.78 -8.36
N ASP A 178 -6.68 -9.56 -7.77
CA ASP A 178 -5.43 -10.26 -8.08
C ASP A 178 -4.93 -10.11 -9.53
N THR A 179 -5.44 -9.13 -10.27
CA THR A 179 -5.04 -8.89 -11.66
C THR A 179 -3.68 -8.20 -11.71
N CYS A 180 -2.78 -8.68 -12.58
CA CYS A 180 -1.47 -8.08 -12.81
C CYS A 180 -1.27 -7.84 -14.32
N ASP A 181 -2.06 -6.92 -14.86
CA ASP A 181 -2.01 -6.48 -16.26
C ASP A 181 -1.80 -4.97 -16.28
N ARG A 182 -0.79 -4.49 -17.02
CA ARG A 182 -0.40 -3.08 -17.03
C ARG A 182 -1.53 -2.12 -17.41
N LEU A 183 -2.44 -2.50 -18.30
CA LEU A 183 -3.53 -1.62 -18.75
C LEU A 183 -4.58 -1.47 -17.66
N ILE A 184 -4.87 -2.57 -16.96
CA ILE A 184 -5.77 -2.56 -15.80
C ILE A 184 -5.14 -1.75 -14.66
N ILE A 185 -3.84 -1.94 -14.40
CA ILE A 185 -3.10 -1.18 -13.38
C ILE A 185 -3.12 0.31 -13.68
N GLU A 186 -2.77 0.69 -14.92
CA GLU A 186 -2.80 2.09 -15.38
C GLU A 186 -4.17 2.72 -15.14
N LYS A 187 -5.23 2.05 -15.59
CA LYS A 187 -6.60 2.53 -15.44
C LYS A 187 -6.97 2.70 -13.96
N MET A 188 -6.75 1.67 -13.14
CA MET A 188 -7.13 1.70 -11.73
C MET A 188 -6.34 2.73 -10.91
N VAL A 189 -5.07 2.96 -11.25
CA VAL A 189 -4.29 4.04 -10.64
C VAL A 189 -4.88 5.39 -11.00
N ARG A 190 -5.27 5.62 -12.27
CA ARG A 190 -5.93 6.88 -12.66
C ARG A 190 -7.26 7.05 -11.95
N ASP A 191 -8.12 6.03 -11.98
CA ASP A 191 -9.43 6.04 -11.32
C ASP A 191 -9.29 6.38 -9.83
N LEU A 192 -8.36 5.72 -9.10
CA LEU A 192 -8.11 6.01 -7.68
C LEU A 192 -7.67 7.46 -7.46
N MET A 193 -6.73 7.95 -8.28
CA MET A 193 -6.04 9.23 -8.06
C MET A 193 -6.80 10.44 -8.63
N GLU A 194 -7.81 10.24 -9.47
CA GLU A 194 -8.60 11.31 -10.11
C GLU A 194 -10.02 11.37 -9.56
N ASP A 195 -10.74 10.25 -9.53
CA ASP A 195 -12.18 10.24 -9.23
C ASP A 195 -12.47 10.44 -7.74
N ARG A 196 -11.49 10.15 -6.87
CA ARG A 196 -11.66 10.21 -5.41
C ARG A 196 -10.99 11.42 -4.75
N LYS A 197 -10.53 12.40 -5.53
CA LYS A 197 -9.95 13.65 -4.97
C LYS A 197 -10.93 14.44 -4.10
N ASP A 198 -12.23 14.32 -4.37
CA ASP A 198 -13.28 15.12 -3.76
C ASP A 198 -14.12 14.38 -2.70
N GLU A 199 -13.84 13.09 -2.46
CA GLU A 199 -14.65 12.23 -1.56
C GLU A 199 -14.10 12.14 -0.12
N ILE A 200 -12.90 12.69 0.16
CA ILE A 200 -12.20 12.58 1.46
C ILE A 200 -11.62 13.93 1.92
#